data_AF-A0A1R3KPR7-F1
#
_entry.id   AF-A0A1R3KPR7-F1
#
_cell.length_a   1.000
_cell.length_b   1.000
_cell.length_c   1.000
_cell.angle_alpha   90.00
_cell.angle_beta   90.00
_cell.angle_gamma   90.00
#
_symmetry.space_group_name_H-M   'P 1'
#
loop_
_entity.id
_entity.type
_entity.pdbx_description
1 polymer ?
#
loop_
_entity_poly.entity_id
_entity_poly.type
_entity_poly.pdbx_seq_one_letter_code
_entity_poly.pdbx_strand_id
1 'polypeptide(L)' 'MDPEAARTARESLDLAFHMSNILDTGLDRHTLSVLIALCDLGLNPEALAAVVKELQREPSPSPPLPTSSS' A
#
# COMPACT_ATOMS: atom_id res chain seq x y z
N MET A 1 25.10 -3.83 3.62
CA MET A 1 24.10 -3.11 2.80
C MET A 1 24.79 -1.90 2.24
N ASP A 2 24.79 -1.77 0.92
CA ASP A 2 25.38 -0.61 0.25
C ASP A 2 24.54 0.64 0.56
N PRO A 3 25.13 1.71 1.13
CA PRO A 3 24.39 2.89 1.56
C PRO A 3 23.80 3.68 0.38
N GLU A 4 24.39 3.56 -0.80
CA GLU A 4 23.90 4.22 -2.01
C GLU A 4 22.65 3.51 -2.53
N ALA A 5 22.66 2.17 -2.57
CA ALA A 5 21.51 1.36 -2.94
C ALA A 5 20.28 1.64 -2.05
N ALA A 6 20.49 1.78 -0.73
CA ALA A 6 19.40 2.11 0.21
C ALA A 6 18.83 3.52 -0.04
N ARG A 7 19.69 4.47 -0.44
CA ARG A 7 19.27 5.83 -0.79
C ARG A 7 18.47 5.83 -2.09
N THR A 8 18.95 5.15 -3.13
CA THR A 8 18.25 5.02 -4.40
C THR A 8 16.87 4.39 -4.21
N ALA A 9 16.76 3.31 -3.43
CA ALA A 9 15.47 2.66 -3.14
C ALA A 9 14.47 3.62 -2.47
N ARG A 10 14.94 4.46 -1.53
CA ARG A 10 14.09 5.48 -0.89
C ARG A 10 13.60 6.51 -1.90
N GLU A 11 14.50 7.04 -2.73
CA GLU A 11 14.18 8.04 -3.75
C GLU A 11 13.22 7.49 -4.81
N SER A 12 13.40 6.24 -5.23
CA SER A 12 12.48 5.55 -6.14
C SER A 12 11.09 5.37 -5.52
N LEU A 13 11.01 4.98 -4.24
CA LEU A 13 9.73 4.86 -3.53
C LEU A 13 9.03 6.22 -3.38
N ASP A 14 9.78 7.29 -3.08
CA ASP A 14 9.25 8.64 -3.00
C ASP A 14 8.66 9.11 -4.34
N LEU A 15 9.36 8.85 -5.44
CA LEU A 15 8.87 9.18 -6.77
C LEU A 15 7.59 8.38 -7.12
N ALA A 16 7.58 7.07 -6.86
CA ALA A 16 6.42 6.22 -7.10
C ALA A 16 5.21 6.67 -6.27
N PHE A 17 5.43 7.07 -5.01
CA PHE A 17 4.37 7.61 -4.15
C PHE A 17 3.81 8.93 -4.70
N HIS A 18 4.67 9.79 -5.24
CA HIS A 18 4.23 11.03 -5.85
C HIS A 18 3.36 10.78 -7.09
N MET A 19 3.75 9.83 -7.93
CA MET A 19 2.95 9.39 -9.08
C MET A 19 1.60 8.81 -8.66
N SER A 20 1.59 7.98 -7.61
CA SER A 20 0.38 7.41 -7.01
C SER A 20 -0.63 8.48 -6.57
N ASN A 21 -0.14 9.57 -5.95
CA ASN A 21 -0.99 10.68 -5.54
C ASN A 21 -1.55 11.48 -6.71
N ILE A 22 -0.75 11.68 -7.78
CA ILE A 22 -1.21 12.35 -9.00
C ILE A 22 -2.34 11.56 -9.68
N LEU A 23 -2.25 10.23 -9.63
CA LEU A 23 -3.25 9.31 -10.19
C LEU A 23 -4.42 9.04 -9.24
N ASP A 24 -4.42 9.64 -8.05
CA ASP A 24 -5.44 9.49 -7.02
C ASP A 24 -5.79 8.02 -6.71
N THR A 25 -4.76 7.18 -6.55
CA THR A 25 -4.96 5.73 -6.35
C THR A 25 -5.44 5.38 -4.92
N GLY A 26 -5.37 6.34 -3.99
CA GLY A 26 -5.71 6.14 -2.58
C GLY A 26 -4.71 5.27 -1.79
N LEU A 27 -3.53 4.95 -2.35
CA LEU A 27 -2.53 4.13 -1.68
C LEU A 27 -1.65 4.96 -0.76
N ASP A 28 -1.49 4.51 0.49
CA ASP A 28 -0.49 5.06 1.39
C ASP A 28 0.93 4.56 1.06
N ARG A 29 1.93 5.25 1.60
CA ARG A 29 3.35 4.98 1.31
C ARG A 29 3.79 3.58 1.75
N HIS A 30 3.22 3.05 2.83
CA HIS A 30 3.57 1.72 3.31
C HIS A 30 2.97 0.64 2.40
N THR A 31 1.68 0.76 2.07
CA THR A 31 1.03 -0.15 1.12
C THR A 31 1.75 -0.17 -0.23
N LEU A 32 2.11 1.00 -0.76
CA LEU A 32 2.88 1.09 -2.00
C LEU A 32 4.25 0.37 -1.90
N SER A 33 4.97 0.52 -0.78
CA SER A 33 6.25 -0.17 -0.58
C SER A 33 6.11 -1.69 -0.58
N VAL A 34 5.02 -2.20 0.02
CA VAL A 34 4.71 -3.64 0.04
C VAL A 34 4.38 -4.13 -1.37
N LEU A 35 3.56 -3.39 -2.11
CA LEU A 35 3.22 -3.74 -3.49
C LEU A 35 4.45 -3.79 -4.39
N ILE A 36 5.38 -2.84 -4.26
CA ILE A 36 6.65 -2.87 -5.00
C ILE A 36 7.46 -4.12 -4.65
N ALA A 37 7.60 -4.45 -3.36
CA ALA A 37 8.32 -5.66 -2.94
C ALA A 37 7.64 -6.95 -3.45
N LEU A 38 6.32 -6.98 -3.52
CA LEU A 38 5.56 -8.10 -4.09
C LEU A 38 5.79 -8.21 -5.61
N CYS A 39 5.82 -7.09 -6.33
CA CYS A 39 6.18 -7.05 -7.75
C CYS A 39 7.63 -7.52 -7.98
N ASP A 40 8.58 -7.16 -7.12
CA ASP A 40 9.98 -7.61 -7.20
C ASP A 40 10.12 -9.13 -7.03
N LEU A 41 9.17 -9.78 -6.36
CA LEU A 41 9.08 -11.25 -6.25
C LEU A 41 8.47 -11.91 -7.49
N GLY A 42 8.12 -11.13 -8.53
CA GLY A 42 7.54 -11.62 -9.78
C GLY A 42 6.02 -11.75 -9.75
N LEU A 43 5.34 -11.16 -8.76
CA LEU A 43 3.88 -11.13 -8.74
C LEU A 43 3.33 -10.17 -9.79
N ASN A 44 2.19 -10.55 -10.36
CA ASN A 44 1.52 -9.76 -11.38
C ASN A 44 0.90 -8.49 -10.75
N PRO A 45 1.25 -7.27 -11.21
CA PRO A 45 0.72 -6.01 -10.70
C PRO A 45 -0.80 -5.84 -10.94
N GLU A 46 -1.34 -6.35 -12.05
CA GLU A 46 -2.79 -6.31 -12.31
C GLU A 46 -3.57 -7.17 -11.29
N ALA A 47 -3.03 -8.34 -10.95
CA ALA A 47 -3.65 -9.21 -9.94
C ALA A 47 -3.58 -8.59 -8.53
N LEU A 48 -2.43 -8.00 -8.17
CA LEU A 48 -2.27 -7.24 -6.92
C LEU A 48 -3.26 -6.08 -6.84
N ALA A 49 -3.45 -5.33 -7.94
CA ALA A 49 -4.41 -4.22 -7.98
C ALA A 49 -5.86 -4.70 -7.77
N ALA A 50 -6.24 -5.88 -8.28
CA ALA A 50 -7.56 -6.45 -8.03
C ALA A 50 -7.76 -6.76 -6.53
N VAL A 51 -6.80 -7.44 -5.90
CA VAL A 51 -6.84 -7.78 -4.47
C VAL A 51 -6.91 -6.53 -3.60
N VAL A 52 -6.09 -5.51 -3.89
CA VAL A 52 -6.11 -4.25 -3.12
C VAL A 52 -7.47 -3.55 -3.21
N LYS A 53 -8.09 -3.55 -4.39
CA LYS A 53 -9.44 -2.98 -4.57
C LYS A 53 -10.51 -3.77 -3.82
N GLU A 54 -10.40 -5.08 -3.76
CA GLU A 54 -11.31 -5.93 -2.99
C GLU A 54 -11.17 -5.67 -1.48
N LEU A 55 -9.93 -5.64 -0.97
CA LEU A 55 -9.65 -5.38 0.44
C LEU A 55 -10.09 -3.99 0.91
N GLN A 56 -9.98 -2.96 0.06
CA GLN A 56 -10.49 -1.62 0.39
C GLN A 56 -12.03 -1.55 0.39
N ARG A 57 -12.70 -2.48 -0.29
CA ARG A 57 -14.17 -2.54 -0.39
C ARG A 57 -14.79 -3.22 0.82
N GLU A 58 -14.05 -4.04 1.55
CA GLU A 58 -14.43 -4.59 2.84
C GLU A 58 -14.03 -3.59 3.94
N PRO A 59 -14.95 -2.75 4.46
CA PRO A 59 -14.64 -1.93 5.61
C PRO A 59 -14.29 -2.85 6.78
N SER A 60 -13.31 -2.44 7.58
CA SER A 60 -12.94 -3.07 8.84
C SER A 60 -14.18 -3.52 9.63
N PRO A 61 -14.14 -4.69 10.31
CA PRO A 61 -15.25 -5.13 11.14
C PRO A 61 -15.57 -4.04 12.17
N SER A 62 -16.80 -3.52 12.06
CA SER A 62 -17.61 -2.75 13.01
C SER A 62 -16.97 -2.37 14.36
N PRO A 63 -17.14 -1.12 14.84
CA PRO A 63 -16.65 -0.69 16.15
C PRO A 63 -17.26 -1.51 17.30
N PRO A 64 -16.61 -1.59 18.48
CA PRO A 64 -17.17 -2.28 19.63
C PRO A 64 -18.51 -1.63 20.00
N LEU A 65 -19.55 -2.45 20.20
CA LEU A 65 -20.87 -2.01 20.61
C LEU A 65 -20.76 -1.11 21.86
N PRO A 66 -21.57 -0.04 21.99
CA PRO A 66 -21.67 0.68 23.25
C PRO A 66 -22.28 -0.28 24.27
N THR A 67 -21.50 -0.70 25.27
CA THR A 67 -22.04 -1.32 26.47
C THR A 67 -22.89 -0.27 27.17
N SER A 68 -24.20 -0.38 27.02
CA SER A 68 -25.16 0.33 27.87
C SER A 68 -24.99 -0.23 29.27
N SER A 69 -24.21 0.49 30.09
CA SER A 69 -24.14 0.25 31.53
C SER A 69 -25.26 1.03 32.20
N SER A 70 -26.03 0.30 33.01
CA SER A 70 -27.22 0.70 33.76
C SER A 70 -26.99 1.79 34.81
#